data_AF-A0A2N3AHI6-F1
#
_entry.id   AF-A0A2N3AHI6-F1
#
_cell.length_a   1.000
_cell.length_b   1.000
_cell.length_c   1.000
_cell.angle_alpha   90.00
_cell.angle_beta   90.00
_cell.angle_gamma   90.00
#
_symmetry.space_group_name_H-M   'P 1'
#
loop_
_entity.id
_entity.type
_entity.pdbx_description
1 polymer ?
#
loop_
_entity_poly.entity_id
_entity_poly.type
_entity_poly.pdbx_seq_one_letter_code
_entity_poly.pdbx_strand_id
1 'polypeptide(L)'
;KKDGWIVSIASAKCNAVGIDDYGTTSDPVGNANKKYCLTKLTLTYSNRYGIYLYSSLNNTLTDNIANSNDYGIYIFGNSNFNEISNNEISNNRIGIFSNSSNSTINHNLVCGNMQWDFNSSDWQSSSGDNNTCNNPYGWNDTSMKNVGKIGCTNKCQIKKATDIFDVVEMLEHLSNAQDYTSYYDMDDDGQINLLDVFSLIERIVVYA
;
A
#
# COMPACT_ATOMS: atom_id res chain seq x y z
N LYS A 1 15.04 11.02 8.91
CA LYS A 1 16.46 11.44 8.67
C LYS A 1 16.73 11.36 7.15
N LYS A 2 17.96 11.57 6.64
CA LYS A 2 18.28 11.55 5.18
C LYS A 2 17.83 10.29 4.41
N ASP A 3 17.36 9.26 5.13
CA ASP A 3 16.93 7.94 4.64
C ASP A 3 15.47 7.64 4.99
N GLY A 4 14.57 8.63 4.91
CA GLY A 4 13.15 8.43 5.20
C GLY A 4 12.81 8.31 6.70
N TRP A 5 11.53 8.08 6.99
CA TRP A 5 11.00 7.86 8.34
C TRP A 5 10.63 6.37 8.49
N ILE A 6 11.06 5.74 9.58
CA ILE A 6 10.75 4.34 9.92
C ILE A 6 9.96 4.34 11.22
N VAL A 7 8.82 3.66 11.24
CA VAL A 7 8.11 3.37 12.49
C VAL A 7 8.33 1.90 12.86
N SER A 8 9.02 1.68 13.98
CA SER A 8 9.27 0.35 14.54
C SER A 8 8.55 0.20 15.87
N ILE A 9 7.72 -0.83 15.97
CA ILE A 9 7.13 -1.26 17.24
C ILE A 9 7.95 -2.46 17.74
N ALA A 10 8.61 -2.29 18.89
CA ALA A 10 9.44 -3.33 19.51
C ALA A 10 8.83 -3.81 20.84
N SER A 11 8.77 -5.13 21.02
CA SER A 11 8.15 -5.78 22.18
C SER A 11 8.69 -5.32 23.54
N ALA A 12 9.97 -4.95 23.63
CA ALA A 12 10.63 -4.52 24.87
C ALA A 12 10.37 -3.04 25.25
N LYS A 13 9.76 -2.24 24.36
CA LYS A 13 9.60 -0.78 24.52
C LYS A 13 8.16 -0.31 24.69
N CYS A 14 7.24 -1.22 25.00
CA CYS A 14 5.82 -0.90 25.09
C CYS A 14 5.44 0.22 26.11
N ASN A 15 6.33 0.58 27.03
CA ASN A 15 6.05 1.64 28.02
C ASN A 15 6.77 2.98 27.74
N ALA A 16 7.48 3.12 26.61
CA ALA A 16 8.09 4.38 26.18
C ALA A 16 8.37 4.35 24.68
N VAL A 17 7.40 4.72 23.85
CA VAL A 17 7.60 4.81 22.40
C VAL A 17 8.21 6.17 22.07
N GLY A 18 9.45 6.16 21.58
CA GLY A 18 10.00 7.27 20.82
C GLY A 18 9.41 7.22 19.42
N ILE A 19 8.34 7.98 19.22
CA ILE A 19 7.89 8.39 17.89
C ILE A 19 8.77 9.60 17.54
N ASP A 20 9.72 9.45 16.62
CA ASP A 20 10.28 10.64 15.97
C ASP A 20 9.27 11.07 14.88
N ASP A 21 8.16 11.66 15.33
CA ASP A 21 7.19 12.37 14.50
C ASP A 21 7.64 13.82 14.41
N TYR A 22 7.91 14.28 13.19
CA TYR A 22 7.97 15.71 12.88
C TYR A 22 6.98 16.02 11.76
N GLY A 23 5.69 16.00 12.07
CA GLY A 23 4.69 16.76 11.34
C GLY A 23 3.29 16.16 11.35
N THR A 24 2.54 16.32 12.43
CA THR A 24 1.22 17.00 12.47
C THR A 24 0.76 17.20 13.93
N THR A 25 -0.27 18.03 14.12
CA THR A 25 -0.57 18.88 15.30
C THR A 25 -0.67 18.21 16.68
N SER A 26 0.07 18.80 17.63
CA SER A 26 -0.11 19.02 19.08
C SER A 26 -0.90 18.09 20.03
N ASP A 27 -1.50 16.98 19.62
CA ASP A 27 -2.13 16.06 20.59
C ASP A 27 -2.16 14.59 20.11
N PRO A 28 -1.07 13.82 20.33
CA PRO A 28 -1.06 12.39 20.04
C PRO A 28 -1.89 11.63 21.09
N VAL A 29 -3.16 11.35 20.77
CA VAL A 29 -4.03 10.51 21.61
C VAL A 29 -3.71 9.02 21.38
N GLY A 30 -2.64 8.53 22.00
CA GLY A 30 -2.35 7.11 22.10
C GLY A 30 -2.81 6.56 23.46
N ASN A 31 -3.90 5.79 23.51
CA ASN A 31 -4.19 4.93 24.67
C ASN A 31 -5.22 3.81 24.37
N ALA A 32 -4.77 2.57 24.43
CA ALA A 32 -5.40 1.51 25.23
C ALA A 32 -4.33 0.46 25.59
N ASN A 33 -4.42 -0.13 26.78
CA ASN A 33 -3.49 -1.17 27.27
C ASN A 33 -3.07 -2.16 26.16
N LYS A 34 -1.78 -2.16 25.79
CA LYS A 34 -1.15 -3.03 24.79
C LYS A 34 -1.60 -2.81 23.33
N LYS A 35 -2.22 -1.68 22.99
CA LYS A 35 -2.64 -1.32 21.63
C LYS A 35 -2.04 0.02 21.21
N TYR A 36 -1.17 0.02 20.20
CA TYR A 36 -0.71 1.25 19.54
C TYR A 36 -1.62 1.59 18.37
N CYS A 37 -2.00 2.86 18.26
CA CYS A 37 -2.69 3.40 17.10
C CYS A 37 -1.68 4.24 16.31
N LEU A 38 -1.32 3.77 15.11
CA LEU A 38 -0.53 4.55 14.15
C LEU A 38 -1.49 5.02 13.07
N THR A 39 -1.71 6.33 13.03
CA THR A 39 -2.72 6.92 12.14
C THR A 39 -2.18 8.10 11.37
N LYS A 40 -2.52 8.21 10.08
CA LYS A 40 -2.22 9.39 9.26
C LYS A 40 -0.73 9.71 9.10
N LEU A 41 0.12 8.69 9.21
CA LEU A 41 1.56 8.83 8.99
C LEU A 41 1.88 8.76 7.49
N THR A 42 2.88 9.52 7.05
CA THR A 42 3.45 9.43 5.69
C THR A 42 4.90 8.92 5.78
N LEU A 43 5.14 7.70 5.28
CA LEU A 43 6.37 6.94 5.50
C LEU A 43 7.04 6.61 4.17
N THR A 44 7.91 7.52 3.74
CA THR A 44 8.59 7.50 2.44
C THR A 44 10.08 7.20 2.58
N TYR A 45 10.65 6.51 1.59
CA TYR A 45 12.11 6.40 1.36
C TYR A 45 12.93 5.81 2.52
N SER A 46 12.37 4.87 3.29
CA SER A 46 13.06 4.24 4.44
C SER A 46 14.21 3.29 4.08
N ASN A 47 14.48 3.08 2.79
CA ASN A 47 15.38 2.06 2.22
C ASN A 47 15.07 0.59 2.60
N ARG A 48 14.11 0.31 3.50
CA ARG A 48 13.78 -1.06 3.89
C ARG A 48 12.33 -1.29 4.32
N TYR A 49 11.80 -0.55 5.28
CA TYR A 49 10.45 -0.78 5.82
C TYR A 49 9.74 0.54 6.12
N GLY A 50 8.55 0.76 5.56
CA GLY A 50 7.69 1.88 5.98
C GLY A 50 7.24 1.70 7.43
N ILE A 51 6.43 0.66 7.67
CA ILE A 51 6.00 0.23 9.01
C ILE A 51 6.55 -1.17 9.29
N TYR A 52 7.19 -1.35 10.46
CA TYR A 52 7.73 -2.63 10.90
C TYR A 52 7.13 -3.09 12.24
N LEU A 53 6.43 -4.24 12.21
CA LEU A 53 5.89 -4.93 13.38
C LEU A 53 6.67 -6.22 13.64
N TYR A 54 7.38 -6.27 14.77
CA TYR A 54 8.10 -7.47 15.22
C TYR A 54 7.70 -7.83 16.64
N SER A 55 7.20 -9.07 16.82
CA SER A 55 6.64 -9.54 18.09
C SER A 55 5.70 -8.51 18.74
N SER A 56 4.91 -7.85 17.89
CA SER A 56 4.06 -6.71 18.26
C SER A 56 2.61 -7.08 18.10
N LEU A 57 1.87 -7.03 19.21
CA LEU A 57 0.50 -7.52 19.31
C LEU A 57 -0.49 -6.37 19.40
N ASN A 58 -1.72 -6.60 18.94
CA ASN A 58 -2.90 -5.76 19.18
C ASN A 58 -2.78 -4.30 18.72
N ASN A 59 -2.10 -4.01 17.61
CA ASN A 59 -1.97 -2.64 17.10
C ASN A 59 -3.05 -2.31 16.06
N THR A 60 -3.34 -1.03 15.90
CA THR A 60 -4.15 -0.50 14.79
C THR A 60 -3.29 0.39 13.93
N LEU A 61 -3.21 0.05 12.64
CA LEU A 61 -2.60 0.85 11.58
C LEU A 61 -3.75 1.34 10.69
N THR A 62 -4.13 2.61 10.80
CA THR A 62 -5.19 3.16 9.94
C THR A 62 -4.79 4.44 9.23
N ASP A 63 -5.27 4.63 8.00
CA ASP A 63 -5.10 5.87 7.25
C ASP A 63 -3.63 6.29 7.04
N ASN A 64 -2.69 5.35 7.03
CA ASN A 64 -1.27 5.66 6.78
C ASN A 64 -0.94 5.56 5.29
N ILE A 65 0.06 6.34 4.87
CA ILE A 65 0.65 6.30 3.54
C ILE A 65 2.06 5.69 3.68
N ALA A 66 2.31 4.57 3.02
CA ALA A 66 3.61 3.90 3.01
C ALA A 66 4.08 3.63 1.58
N ASN A 67 5.02 4.44 1.10
CA ASN A 67 5.44 4.42 -0.29
C ASN A 67 6.96 4.54 -0.51
N SER A 68 7.44 4.00 -1.63
CA SER A 68 8.87 4.06 -2.00
C SER A 68 9.81 3.40 -0.97
N ASN A 69 9.40 2.26 -0.42
CA ASN A 69 10.18 1.43 0.51
C ASN A 69 10.45 0.02 -0.09
N ASP A 70 11.32 -0.78 0.52
CA ASP A 70 11.42 -2.21 0.11
C ASP A 70 10.14 -2.96 0.52
N TYR A 71 9.63 -2.70 1.73
CA TYR A 71 8.30 -3.14 2.17
C TYR A 71 7.49 -1.95 2.68
N GLY A 72 6.23 -1.82 2.25
CA GLY A 72 5.32 -0.81 2.79
C GLY A 72 4.99 -1.08 4.26
N ILE A 73 4.36 -2.24 4.52
CA ILE A 73 4.11 -2.76 5.87
C ILE A 73 4.73 -4.16 5.98
N TYR A 74 5.57 -4.37 6.99
CA TYR A 74 6.23 -5.63 7.27
C TYR A 74 5.84 -6.16 8.65
N ILE A 75 5.18 -7.32 8.69
CA ILE A 75 4.66 -7.96 9.89
C ILE A 75 5.32 -9.33 10.07
N PHE A 76 6.02 -9.52 11.18
CA PHE A 76 6.78 -10.75 11.41
C PHE A 76 6.90 -11.12 12.88
N GLY A 77 7.19 -12.40 13.13
CA GLY A 77 7.66 -12.89 14.43
C GLY A 77 6.59 -12.88 15.51
N ASN A 78 5.44 -13.53 15.24
CA ASN A 78 4.29 -13.61 16.14
C ASN A 78 3.64 -12.26 16.43
N SER A 79 3.56 -11.39 15.42
CA SER A 79 2.88 -10.09 15.54
C SER A 79 1.38 -10.27 15.29
N ASN A 80 0.68 -10.82 16.27
CA ASN A 80 -0.72 -11.24 16.16
C ASN A 80 -1.73 -10.16 16.56
N PHE A 81 -2.95 -10.32 16.06
CA PHE A 81 -4.13 -9.50 16.39
C PHE A 81 -3.97 -8.02 16.03
N ASN A 82 -3.20 -7.71 15.00
CA ASN A 82 -3.11 -6.34 14.48
C ASN A 82 -4.27 -6.06 13.51
N GLU A 83 -4.77 -4.84 13.54
CA GLU A 83 -5.81 -4.30 12.68
C GLU A 83 -5.18 -3.32 11.70
N ILE A 84 -5.34 -3.58 10.41
CA ILE A 84 -4.70 -2.80 9.34
C ILE A 84 -5.79 -2.38 8.37
N SER A 85 -6.12 -1.09 8.38
CA SER A 85 -7.24 -0.59 7.58
C SER A 85 -6.99 0.72 6.89
N ASN A 86 -7.60 0.93 5.72
CA ASN A 86 -7.59 2.23 5.02
C ASN A 86 -6.19 2.81 4.76
N ASN A 87 -5.15 1.98 4.69
CA ASN A 87 -3.80 2.45 4.37
C ASN A 87 -3.61 2.52 2.84
N GLU A 88 -2.84 3.49 2.40
CA GLU A 88 -2.42 3.66 1.01
C GLU A 88 -0.95 3.22 0.86
N ILE A 89 -0.72 2.18 0.07
CA ILE A 89 0.58 1.49 0.03
C ILE A 89 0.98 1.27 -1.43
N SER A 90 1.97 2.05 -1.89
CA SER A 90 2.35 2.11 -3.30
C SER A 90 3.84 2.30 -3.53
N ASN A 91 4.33 1.98 -4.74
CA ASN A 91 5.74 2.16 -5.13
C ASN A 91 6.75 1.47 -4.20
N ASN A 92 6.35 0.44 -3.45
CA ASN A 92 7.28 -0.38 -2.67
C ASN A 92 7.72 -1.60 -3.49
N ARG A 93 8.78 -2.32 -3.11
CA ARG A 93 9.02 -3.65 -3.72
C ARG A 93 7.86 -4.59 -3.38
N ILE A 94 7.48 -4.64 -2.10
CA ILE A 94 6.33 -5.39 -1.61
C ILE A 94 5.42 -4.44 -0.80
N GLY A 95 4.11 -4.48 -1.03
CA GLY A 95 3.15 -3.65 -0.32
C GLY A 95 2.99 -4.06 1.15
N ILE A 96 2.19 -5.10 1.40
CA ILE A 96 2.00 -5.71 2.72
C ILE A 96 2.62 -7.10 2.74
N PHE A 97 3.61 -7.28 3.62
CA PHE A 97 4.19 -8.58 3.94
C PHE A 97 3.78 -9.01 5.35
N SER A 98 3.29 -10.25 5.50
CA SER A 98 2.95 -10.80 6.82
C SER A 98 3.32 -12.27 6.92
N ASN A 99 4.24 -12.66 7.80
CA ASN A 99 4.63 -14.06 7.97
C ASN A 99 4.71 -14.43 9.45
N SER A 100 4.30 -15.66 9.78
CA SER A 100 4.28 -16.18 11.16
C SER A 100 3.52 -15.24 12.11
N SER A 101 2.45 -14.63 11.62
CA SER A 101 1.65 -13.59 12.27
C SER A 101 0.22 -13.63 11.75
N ASN A 102 -0.74 -13.26 12.58
CA ASN A 102 -2.13 -13.05 12.15
C ASN A 102 -2.57 -11.59 12.30
N SER A 103 -3.40 -11.12 11.37
CA SER A 103 -3.93 -9.76 11.39
C SER A 103 -5.29 -9.70 10.70
N THR A 104 -6.08 -8.68 11.05
CA THR A 104 -7.28 -8.29 10.34
C THR A 104 -6.91 -7.16 9.38
N ILE A 105 -7.03 -7.38 8.07
CA ILE A 105 -6.54 -6.46 7.03
C ILE A 105 -7.70 -6.07 6.10
N ASN A 106 -8.24 -4.86 6.22
CA ASN A 106 -9.43 -4.45 5.47
C ASN A 106 -9.27 -3.11 4.75
N HIS A 107 -9.94 -2.89 3.61
CA HIS A 107 -10.04 -1.57 2.98
C HIS A 107 -8.70 -0.90 2.62
N ASN A 108 -7.59 -1.63 2.52
CA ASN A 108 -6.30 -1.06 2.16
C ASN A 108 -6.21 -0.93 0.64
N LEU A 109 -5.66 0.19 0.18
CA LEU A 109 -5.30 0.42 -1.21
C LEU A 109 -3.84 0.04 -1.40
N VAL A 110 -3.58 -1.17 -1.90
CA VAL A 110 -2.23 -1.74 -2.03
C VAL A 110 -1.94 -1.96 -3.51
N CYS A 111 -1.38 -0.94 -4.15
CA CYS A 111 -1.32 -0.84 -5.61
C CYS A 111 0.00 -0.23 -6.08
N GLY A 112 0.46 -0.62 -7.27
CA GLY A 112 1.68 -0.07 -7.87
C GLY A 112 2.96 -0.47 -7.12
N ASN A 113 2.95 -1.59 -6.39
CA ASN A 113 4.16 -2.16 -5.80
C ASN A 113 4.88 -3.01 -6.85
N MET A 114 6.22 -2.98 -6.86
CA MET A 114 7.05 -3.49 -7.97
C MET A 114 6.94 -5.01 -8.14
N GLN A 115 6.80 -5.76 -7.04
CA GLN A 115 6.78 -7.22 -7.07
C GLN A 115 5.42 -7.78 -6.65
N TRP A 116 4.96 -7.46 -5.44
CA TRP A 116 3.73 -7.99 -4.89
C TRP A 116 3.00 -6.91 -4.09
N ASP A 117 1.68 -6.83 -4.24
CA ASP A 117 0.86 -5.96 -3.40
C ASP A 117 0.72 -6.59 -2.02
N PHE A 118 0.36 -7.87 -1.98
CA PHE A 118 0.36 -8.67 -0.77
C PHE A 118 1.35 -9.82 -0.91
N ASN A 119 2.11 -10.12 0.14
CA ASN A 119 3.03 -11.26 0.12
C ASN A 119 3.06 -12.02 1.44
N SER A 120 2.79 -13.32 1.37
CA SER A 120 3.19 -14.26 2.39
C SER A 120 3.25 -15.68 1.83
N SER A 121 4.15 -16.50 2.38
CA SER A 121 4.09 -17.95 2.23
C SER A 121 3.05 -18.60 3.15
N ASP A 122 2.63 -17.89 4.20
CA ASP A 122 1.72 -18.38 5.22
C ASP A 122 1.03 -17.20 5.93
N TRP A 123 -0.20 -16.92 5.52
CA TRP A 123 -1.05 -15.88 6.09
C TRP A 123 -1.62 -16.28 7.47
N GLN A 124 -1.34 -17.49 7.96
CA GLN A 124 -1.87 -18.00 9.23
C GLN A 124 -3.41 -17.83 9.27
N SER A 125 -3.95 -17.39 10.40
CA SER A 125 -5.36 -17.05 10.54
C SER A 125 -5.69 -15.60 10.12
N SER A 126 -4.83 -14.94 9.33
CA SER A 126 -5.13 -13.59 8.85
C SER A 126 -6.35 -13.59 7.93
N SER A 127 -7.15 -12.55 8.06
CA SER A 127 -8.40 -12.39 7.32
C SER A 127 -8.70 -10.92 7.09
N GLY A 128 -9.65 -10.66 6.20
CA GLY A 128 -10.16 -9.34 5.94
C GLY A 128 -10.82 -9.25 4.57
N ASP A 129 -11.27 -8.06 4.22
CA ASP A 129 -12.12 -7.77 3.07
C ASP A 129 -11.95 -6.35 2.54
N ASN A 130 -12.48 -6.11 1.34
CA ASN A 130 -12.54 -4.80 0.69
C ASN A 130 -11.16 -4.18 0.42
N ASN A 131 -10.10 -4.98 0.39
CA ASN A 131 -8.81 -4.49 -0.04
C ASN A 131 -8.82 -4.26 -1.55
N THR A 132 -7.84 -3.50 -2.03
CA THR A 132 -7.63 -3.23 -3.45
C THR A 132 -6.22 -3.67 -3.82
N CYS A 133 -6.08 -4.61 -4.76
CA CYS A 133 -4.77 -5.08 -5.23
C CYS A 133 -4.84 -5.75 -6.61
N ASN A 134 -3.70 -5.78 -7.31
CA ASN A 134 -3.53 -6.52 -8.57
C ASN A 134 -2.69 -7.79 -8.41
N ASN A 135 -1.67 -7.74 -7.55
CA ASN A 135 -0.70 -8.83 -7.35
C ASN A 135 -0.74 -9.42 -5.93
N PRO A 136 -1.81 -10.14 -5.54
CA PRO A 136 -1.93 -10.75 -4.22
C PRO A 136 -1.27 -12.13 -4.13
N TYR A 137 -0.02 -12.20 -3.67
CA TYR A 137 0.68 -13.46 -3.48
C TYR A 137 0.15 -14.21 -2.25
N GLY A 138 -0.83 -15.09 -2.51
CA GLY A 138 -1.48 -15.94 -1.50
C GLY A 138 -2.55 -15.22 -0.65
N TRP A 139 -2.69 -13.90 -0.78
CA TRP A 139 -3.75 -13.16 -0.09
C TRP A 139 -5.08 -13.31 -0.83
N ASN A 140 -6.15 -13.61 -0.10
CA ASN A 140 -7.49 -13.58 -0.64
C ASN A 140 -8.40 -12.91 0.39
N ASP A 141 -9.13 -11.89 -0.03
CA ASP A 141 -10.20 -11.30 0.76
C ASP A 141 -11.27 -12.37 1.06
N THR A 142 -11.91 -12.28 2.21
CA THR A 142 -12.80 -13.31 2.74
C THR A 142 -14.02 -13.49 1.83
N SER A 143 -14.59 -12.40 1.36
CA SER A 143 -15.61 -12.34 0.32
C SER A 143 -15.18 -13.04 -0.97
N MET A 144 -13.92 -12.91 -1.39
CA MET A 144 -13.38 -13.58 -2.57
C MET A 144 -13.21 -15.09 -2.34
N LYS A 145 -12.70 -15.50 -1.17
CA LYS A 145 -12.63 -16.92 -0.77
C LYS A 145 -14.00 -17.58 -0.81
N ASN A 146 -15.04 -16.89 -0.30
CA ASN A 146 -16.41 -17.42 -0.21
C ASN A 146 -17.04 -17.70 -1.59
N VAL A 147 -16.59 -17.02 -2.64
CA VAL A 147 -17.05 -17.23 -4.02
C VAL A 147 -16.04 -18.02 -4.87
N GLY A 148 -15.03 -18.63 -4.25
CA GLY A 148 -14.01 -19.43 -4.93
C GLY A 148 -13.04 -18.62 -5.79
N LYS A 149 -12.91 -17.31 -5.53
CA LYS A 149 -11.98 -16.41 -6.24
C LYS A 149 -10.75 -16.11 -5.38
N ILE A 150 -9.70 -15.65 -6.05
CA ILE A 150 -8.42 -15.28 -5.44
C ILE A 150 -8.20 -13.78 -5.48
N GLY A 151 -7.43 -13.26 -4.53
CA GLY A 151 -7.04 -11.87 -4.43
C GLY A 151 -8.00 -10.98 -3.66
N CYS A 152 -7.83 -9.67 -3.87
CA CYS A 152 -8.63 -8.66 -3.20
C CYS A 152 -10.01 -8.48 -3.84
N THR A 153 -10.97 -8.00 -3.05
CA THR A 153 -12.34 -7.67 -3.49
C THR A 153 -12.30 -6.67 -4.63
N ASN A 154 -11.42 -5.66 -4.52
CA ASN A 154 -11.24 -4.63 -5.54
C ASN A 154 -9.94 -4.83 -6.31
N LYS A 155 -9.94 -4.46 -7.59
CA LYS A 155 -8.74 -4.39 -8.42
C LYS A 155 -8.20 -2.97 -8.41
N CYS A 156 -6.86 -2.85 -8.43
CA CYS A 156 -6.23 -1.54 -8.52
C CYS A 156 -6.71 -0.85 -9.79
N GLN A 157 -7.48 0.20 -9.58
CA GLN A 157 -7.66 1.23 -10.59
C GLN A 157 -6.37 2.03 -10.52
N ILE A 158 -5.33 1.58 -11.24
CA ILE A 158 -4.15 2.40 -11.47
C ILE A 158 -4.62 3.51 -12.41
N LYS A 159 -5.25 4.54 -11.85
CA LYS A 159 -5.52 5.79 -12.56
C LYS A 159 -4.19 6.55 -12.64
N LYS A 160 -3.26 6.06 -13.45
CA LYS A 160 -2.00 6.76 -13.77
C LYS A 160 -2.14 7.63 -15.02
N ALA A 161 -3.36 7.98 -15.35
CA ALA A 161 -3.69 8.85 -16.46
C ALA A 161 -4.80 9.77 -15.95
N THR A 162 -4.41 10.72 -15.12
CA THR A 162 -5.31 11.69 -14.49
C THR A 162 -4.84 13.11 -14.60
N ASP A 163 -3.55 13.35 -14.80
CA ASP A 163 -3.01 14.70 -14.85
C ASP A 163 -2.00 14.91 -15.99
N ILE A 164 -1.53 16.16 -16.12
CA ILE A 164 -0.69 16.58 -17.23
C ILE A 164 0.72 15.96 -17.19
N PHE A 165 1.20 15.47 -16.04
CA PHE A 165 2.48 14.77 -15.96
C PHE A 165 2.37 13.36 -16.52
N ASP A 166 1.21 12.71 -16.37
CA ASP A 166 0.92 11.42 -17.01
C ASP A 166 0.93 11.55 -18.55
N VAL A 167 0.41 12.67 -19.09
CA VAL A 167 0.49 12.99 -20.53
C VAL A 167 1.94 13.08 -21.01
N VAL A 168 2.82 13.70 -20.21
CA VAL A 168 4.25 13.81 -20.54
C VAL A 168 4.90 12.43 -20.56
N GLU A 169 4.60 11.58 -19.58
CA GLU A 169 5.13 10.22 -19.50
C GLU A 169 4.66 9.36 -20.69
N MET A 170 3.40 9.49 -21.12
CA MET A 170 2.89 8.82 -22.33
C MET A 170 3.66 9.25 -23.58
N LEU A 171 3.93 10.55 -23.73
CA LEU A 171 4.66 11.07 -24.88
C LEU A 171 6.13 10.60 -24.91
N GLU A 172 6.78 10.52 -23.76
CA GLU A 172 8.13 9.95 -23.63
C GLU A 172 8.16 8.45 -23.96
N HIS A 173 7.12 7.70 -23.57
CA HIS A 173 6.97 6.29 -23.95
C HIS A 173 6.86 6.11 -25.47
N LEU A 174 5.97 6.90 -26.10
CA LEU A 174 5.79 6.88 -27.55
C LEU A 174 7.05 7.27 -28.32
N SER A 175 7.97 8.04 -27.71
CA SER A 175 9.24 8.40 -28.33
C SER A 175 10.31 7.31 -28.21
N ASN A 176 10.29 6.48 -27.15
CA ASN A 176 11.42 5.63 -26.76
C ASN A 176 11.16 4.11 -26.79
N ALA A 177 9.95 3.64 -27.13
CA ALA A 177 9.61 2.22 -27.32
C ALA A 177 10.06 1.29 -26.16
N GLN A 178 9.81 1.69 -24.91
CA GLN A 178 10.06 0.85 -23.72
C GLN A 178 8.84 0.00 -23.34
N ASP A 179 9.02 -0.93 -22.40
CA ASP A 179 8.04 -1.96 -22.03
C ASP A 179 6.72 -1.40 -21.46
N TYR A 180 5.64 -2.07 -21.83
CA TYR A 180 4.26 -1.62 -21.75
C TYR A 180 3.68 -1.63 -20.33
N THR A 181 2.74 -0.73 -20.09
CA THR A 181 1.77 -0.85 -19.01
C THR A 181 0.39 -0.52 -19.54
N SER A 182 -0.56 -1.45 -19.39
CA SER A 182 -1.90 -1.40 -20.00
C SER A 182 -2.82 -0.29 -19.43
N TYR A 183 -2.30 0.68 -18.68
CA TYR A 183 -3.09 1.75 -18.07
C TYR A 183 -3.08 3.04 -18.89
N TYR A 184 -2.14 3.18 -19.84
CA TYR A 184 -2.11 4.26 -20.82
C TYR A 184 -2.95 3.98 -22.05
N ASP A 185 -3.56 2.80 -22.12
CA ASP A 185 -4.60 2.47 -23.08
C ASP A 185 -5.91 3.05 -22.53
N MET A 186 -6.32 4.20 -23.07
CA MET A 186 -7.43 5.00 -22.56
C MET A 186 -8.76 4.63 -23.24
N ASP A 187 -8.69 3.89 -24.35
CA ASP A 187 -9.83 3.41 -25.13
C ASP A 187 -10.00 1.87 -25.14
N ASP A 188 -9.14 1.14 -24.40
CA ASP A 188 -9.11 -0.31 -24.22
C ASP A 188 -8.93 -1.09 -25.53
N ASP A 189 -8.23 -0.52 -26.53
CA ASP A 189 -7.98 -1.16 -27.83
C ASP A 189 -6.75 -2.09 -27.86
N GLY A 190 -5.99 -2.10 -26.77
CA GLY A 190 -4.77 -2.88 -26.59
C GLY A 190 -3.51 -2.23 -27.16
N GLN A 191 -3.56 -0.98 -27.62
CA GLN A 191 -2.45 -0.23 -28.20
C GLN A 191 -2.27 1.12 -27.50
N ILE A 192 -1.05 1.40 -27.03
CA ILE A 192 -0.73 2.73 -26.48
C ILE A 192 -0.26 3.63 -27.63
N ASN A 193 -1.04 4.66 -27.94
CA ASN A 193 -0.80 5.56 -29.06
C ASN A 193 -1.25 7.01 -28.76
N LEU A 194 -1.15 7.91 -29.76
CA LEU A 194 -1.48 9.33 -29.56
C LEU A 194 -2.97 9.57 -29.26
N LEU A 195 -3.87 8.67 -29.67
CA LEU A 195 -5.30 8.77 -29.35
C LEU A 195 -5.55 8.64 -27.85
N ASP A 196 -4.77 7.82 -27.16
CA ASP A 196 -4.83 7.70 -25.71
C ASP A 196 -4.38 8.99 -25.02
N VAL A 197 -3.30 9.59 -25.53
CA VAL A 197 -2.78 10.86 -25.04
C VAL A 197 -3.83 11.95 -25.16
N PHE A 198 -4.52 12.03 -26.30
CA PHE A 198 -5.60 13.00 -26.49
C PHE A 198 -6.78 12.72 -25.57
N SER A 199 -7.17 11.46 -25.39
CA SER A 199 -8.23 11.06 -24.46
C SER A 199 -7.90 11.46 -23.03
N LEU A 200 -6.64 11.36 -22.62
CA LEU A 200 -6.18 11.85 -21.33
C LEU A 200 -6.24 13.37 -21.22
N ILE A 201 -5.72 14.11 -22.21
CA ILE A 201 -5.79 15.58 -22.25
C ILE A 201 -7.23 16.07 -22.17
N GLU A 202 -8.15 15.47 -22.92
CA GLU A 202 -9.58 15.82 -22.86
C GLU A 202 -10.16 15.62 -21.47
N ARG A 203 -9.84 14.49 -20.80
CA ARG A 203 -10.24 14.26 -19.42
C ARG A 203 -9.70 15.34 -18.49
N ILE A 204 -8.43 15.73 -18.61
CA ILE A 204 -7.80 16.74 -17.75
C ILE A 204 -8.45 18.12 -17.95
N VAL A 205 -8.63 18.55 -19.21
CA VAL A 205 -9.13 19.88 -19.56
C VAL A 205 -10.59 20.08 -19.13
N VAL A 206 -11.40 19.02 -19.09
CA VAL A 206 -12.81 19.10 -18.69
C VAL A 206 -12.99 19.28 -17.17
N TYR A 207 -12.02 18.85 -16.36
CA TYR A 207 -12.11 18.87 -14.89
C TYR A 207 -11.19 19.91 -14.20
N ALA A 208 -10.53 20.79 -14.97
CA ALA A 208 -9.72 21.92 -14.48
C ALA A 208 -10.53 23.23 -14.43
#